data_AF-A0A950QJE7-F1
#
_entry.id   AF-A0A950QJE7-F1
#
_cell.length_a   1.000
_cell.length_b   1.000
_cell.length_c   1.000
_cell.angle_alpha   90.00
_cell.angle_beta   90.00
_cell.angle_gamma   90.00
#
_symmetry.space_group_name_H-M   'P 1'
#
loop_
_entity.id
_entity.type
_entity.pdbx_description
1 polymer ?
#
loop_
_entity_poly.entity_id
_entity_poly.type
_entity_poly.pdbx_seq_one_letter_code
_entity_poly.pdbx_strand_id
1 'polypeptide(L)'
;DGRVARATNQVTTFGAFFDSVIDRYSDIALFFGLLVYYARANHFFYVVLVGIVMTTSVMVSYTRARAESLIPSCKVGFLERPERIVLVLLGALFNRMAPVLWVIAVLSTITVIHRMWYTYQQMKPITERELKTQAAAADSQGADRPAKLDRPLTA
;
A
#
# COMPACT_ATOMS: atom_id res chain seq x y z
N ASP A 1 1.63 17.61 -11.27
CA ASP A 1 1.08 17.50 -12.64
C ASP A 1 -0.46 17.47 -12.72
N GLY A 2 -1.16 16.77 -11.81
CA GLY A 2 -2.61 16.53 -11.95
C GLY A 2 -3.59 17.71 -11.97
N ARG A 3 -3.18 18.98 -11.76
CA ARG A 3 -4.04 20.16 -11.99
C ARG A 3 -4.01 20.62 -13.45
N VAL A 4 -2.85 20.55 -14.11
CA VAL A 4 -2.69 20.93 -15.52
C VAL A 4 -3.37 19.88 -16.39
N ALA A 5 -3.15 18.59 -16.14
CA ALA A 5 -3.81 17.49 -16.86
C ALA A 5 -5.35 17.50 -16.75
N ARG A 6 -5.91 17.93 -15.59
CA ARG A 6 -7.36 18.10 -15.41
C ARG A 6 -7.91 19.34 -16.11
N ALA A 7 -7.12 20.42 -16.20
CA ALA A 7 -7.49 21.61 -16.95
C ALA A 7 -7.43 21.40 -18.48
N THR A 8 -6.59 20.46 -18.96
CA THR A 8 -6.43 20.14 -20.38
C THR A 8 -7.20 18.90 -20.84
N ASN A 9 -8.00 18.26 -19.98
CA ASN A 9 -8.70 16.99 -20.25
C ASN A 9 -7.77 15.84 -20.71
N GLN A 10 -6.46 15.92 -20.46
CA GLN A 10 -5.47 14.89 -20.82
C GLN A 10 -5.16 13.96 -19.65
N VAL A 11 -6.15 13.66 -18.81
CA VAL A 11 -5.98 12.71 -17.70
C VAL A 11 -5.97 11.29 -18.26
N THR A 12 -4.78 10.72 -18.43
CA THR A 12 -4.62 9.31 -18.81
C THR A 12 -4.40 8.43 -17.59
N THR A 13 -4.93 7.22 -17.61
CA THR A 13 -4.68 6.21 -16.57
C THR A 13 -3.18 5.86 -16.47
N PHE A 14 -2.48 5.84 -17.61
CA PHE A 14 -1.03 5.66 -17.65
C PHE A 14 -0.27 6.82 -16.98
N GLY A 15 -0.69 8.07 -17.19
CA GLY A 15 -0.07 9.23 -16.55
C GLY A 15 -0.16 9.19 -15.03
N ALA A 16 -1.31 8.79 -14.48
CA ALA A 16 -1.47 8.61 -13.03
C ALA A 16 -0.57 7.48 -12.46
N PHE A 17 -0.40 6.40 -13.22
CA PHE A 17 0.54 5.32 -12.89
C PHE A 17 2.00 5.81 -12.94
N PHE A 18 2.39 6.53 -13.99
CA PHE A 18 3.74 7.06 -14.16
C PHE A 18 4.11 8.05 -13.06
N ASP A 19 3.22 9.00 -12.72
CA ASP A 19 3.39 9.96 -11.61
C ASP A 19 3.64 9.22 -10.29
N SER A 20 2.84 8.19 -10.03
CA SER A 20 3.00 7.30 -8.86
C SER A 20 4.36 6.59 -8.82
N VAL A 21 4.89 6.15 -9.96
CA VAL A 21 6.21 5.49 -10.04
C VAL A 21 7.34 6.50 -9.83
N ILE A 22 7.28 7.66 -10.49
CA ILE A 22 8.29 8.72 -10.36
C ILE A 22 8.33 9.28 -8.93
N ASP A 23 7.18 9.39 -8.28
CA ASP A 23 7.10 9.75 -6.87
C ASP A 23 7.88 8.81 -5.98
N ARG A 24 7.82 7.49 -6.26
CA ARG A 24 8.57 6.47 -5.51
C ARG A 24 10.07 6.58 -5.76
N TYR A 25 10.48 6.81 -7.01
CA TYR A 25 11.89 7.05 -7.33
C TYR A 25 12.42 8.31 -6.63
N SER A 26 11.60 9.36 -6.55
CA SER A 26 11.95 10.61 -5.89
C SER A 26 12.15 10.41 -4.38
N ASP A 27 11.26 9.65 -3.73
CA ASP A 27 11.39 9.33 -2.30
C ASP A 27 12.65 8.48 -2.03
N ILE A 28 12.95 7.51 -2.89
CA ILE A 28 14.17 6.68 -2.78
C ILE A 28 15.42 7.54 -2.97
N ALA A 29 15.45 8.41 -3.99
CA ALA A 29 16.58 9.29 -4.26
C ALA A 29 16.85 10.24 -3.07
N LEU A 30 15.80 10.77 -2.43
CA LEU A 30 15.92 11.61 -1.23
C LEU A 30 16.63 10.85 -0.09
N PHE A 31 16.14 9.67 0.29
CA PHE A 31 16.74 8.90 1.38
C PHE A 31 18.12 8.34 1.01
N PHE A 32 18.34 7.98 -0.24
CA PHE A 32 19.63 7.52 -0.72
C PHE A 32 20.69 8.63 -0.64
N GLY A 33 20.34 9.86 -1.03
CA GLY A 33 21.23 11.02 -0.86
C GLY A 33 21.59 11.26 0.61
N LEU A 34 20.61 11.15 1.51
CA LEU A 34 20.82 11.27 2.96
C LEU A 34 21.71 10.14 3.51
N LEU A 35 21.54 8.93 2.99
CA LEU A 35 22.36 7.76 3.33
C LEU A 35 23.82 7.99 2.94
N VAL A 36 24.08 8.43 1.70
CA VAL A 36 25.44 8.73 1.21
C VAL A 36 26.08 9.87 2.02
N TYR A 37 25.30 10.91 2.35
CA TYR A 37 25.78 12.02 3.18
C TYR A 37 26.27 11.53 4.56
N TYR A 38 25.45 10.77 5.28
CA TYR A 38 25.83 10.26 6.60
C TYR A 38 26.91 9.16 6.55
N ALA A 39 26.95 8.38 5.47
CA ALA A 39 28.02 7.40 5.26
C ALA A 39 29.37 8.08 5.11
N ARG A 40 29.44 9.18 4.33
CA ARG A 40 30.68 9.96 4.18
C ARG A 40 31.12 10.65 5.48
N ALA A 41 30.17 11.02 6.32
CA ALA A 41 30.45 11.59 7.63
C ALA A 41 30.79 10.54 8.72
N ASN A 42 30.92 9.26 8.36
CA ASN A 42 31.18 8.14 9.29
C ASN A 42 30.14 7.99 10.42
N HIS A 43 28.91 8.46 10.19
CA HIS A 43 27.82 8.34 11.15
C HIS A 43 27.03 7.04 10.94
N PHE A 44 27.63 5.89 11.28
CA PHE A 44 27.06 4.57 11.03
C PHE A 44 25.62 4.41 11.57
N PHE A 45 25.34 4.94 12.75
CA PHE A 45 24.00 4.92 13.34
C PHE A 45 22.94 5.58 12.44
N TYR A 46 23.27 6.73 11.84
CA TYR A 46 22.37 7.44 10.94
C TYR A 46 22.17 6.70 9.62
N VAL A 47 23.23 6.05 9.10
CA VAL A 47 23.14 5.24 7.88
C VAL A 47 22.13 4.10 8.05
N VAL A 48 22.21 3.37 9.16
CA VAL A 48 21.26 2.28 9.48
C VAL A 48 19.84 2.83 9.61
N LEU A 49 19.67 3.94 10.34
CA LEU A 49 18.37 4.54 10.57
C LEU A 49 17.72 5.04 9.27
N VAL A 50 18.48 5.67 8.38
CA VAL A 50 18.00 6.09 7.06
C VAL A 50 17.62 4.88 6.21
N GLY A 51 18.40 3.78 6.25
CA GLY A 51 18.06 2.53 5.58
C GLY A 51 16.71 1.94 6.03
N ILE A 52 16.43 1.98 7.34
CA ILE A 52 15.13 1.56 7.91
C ILE A 52 14.01 2.50 7.43
N VAL A 53 14.22 3.81 7.48
CA VAL A 53 13.23 4.81 7.00
C VAL A 53 12.93 4.62 5.51
N MET A 54 13.95 4.39 4.69
CA MET A 54 13.80 4.13 3.26
C MET A 54 12.95 2.87 3.01
N THR A 55 13.27 1.77 3.70
CA THR A 55 12.54 0.50 3.58
C THR A 55 11.08 0.63 3.99
N THR A 56 10.82 1.30 5.12
CA THR A 56 9.45 1.53 5.62
C THR A 56 8.67 2.48 4.71
N SER A 57 9.31 3.48 4.09
CA SER A 57 8.68 4.37 3.10
C SER A 57 8.18 3.62 1.87
N VAL A 58 9.00 2.69 1.35
CA VAL A 58 8.61 1.81 0.23
C VAL A 58 7.45 0.91 0.63
N MET A 59 7.49 0.32 1.84
CA MET A 59 6.40 -0.54 2.32
C MET A 59 5.09 0.20 2.54
N VAL A 60 5.10 1.44 3.00
CA VAL A 60 3.89 2.28 3.10
C VAL A 60 3.23 2.42 1.72
N SER A 61 4.02 2.71 0.68
CA SER A 61 3.52 2.87 -0.69
C SER A 61 3.01 1.55 -1.27
N TYR A 62 3.76 0.46 -1.08
CA TYR A 62 3.41 -0.87 -1.56
C TYR A 62 2.12 -1.39 -0.92
N THR A 63 2.00 -1.31 0.41
CA THR A 63 0.81 -1.78 1.12
C THR A 63 -0.46 -1.05 0.69
N ARG A 64 -0.39 0.25 0.39
CA ARG A 64 -1.52 0.98 -0.18
C ARG A 64 -1.89 0.47 -1.57
N ALA A 65 -0.92 0.38 -2.48
CA ALA A 65 -1.17 -0.10 -3.84
C ALA A 65 -1.74 -1.53 -3.82
N ARG A 66 -1.23 -2.39 -2.94
CA ARG A 66 -1.74 -3.76 -2.78
C ARG A 66 -3.14 -3.79 -2.17
N ALA A 67 -3.40 -2.98 -1.14
CA ALA A 67 -4.73 -2.87 -0.56
C ALA A 67 -5.75 -2.37 -1.61
N GLU A 68 -5.44 -1.32 -2.36
CA GLU A 68 -6.33 -0.78 -3.40
C GLU A 68 -6.55 -1.75 -4.58
N SER A 69 -5.70 -2.78 -4.74
CA SER A 69 -5.95 -3.89 -5.68
C SER A 69 -6.95 -4.93 -5.18
N LEU A 70 -7.22 -4.97 -3.87
CA LEU A 70 -8.09 -5.95 -3.21
C LEU A 70 -9.38 -5.32 -2.66
N ILE A 71 -9.32 -4.06 -2.22
CA ILE A 71 -10.45 -3.32 -1.65
C ILE A 71 -10.70 -2.02 -2.44
N PRO A 72 -11.94 -1.49 -2.43
CA PRO A 72 -12.29 -0.32 -3.25
C PRO A 72 -11.45 0.94 -3.00
N SER A 73 -10.98 1.16 -1.76
CA SER A 73 -10.01 2.22 -1.45
C SER A 73 -9.35 2.04 -0.08
N CYS A 74 -8.07 2.40 0.02
CA CYS A 74 -7.31 2.39 1.28
C CYS A 74 -6.76 3.79 1.59
N LYS A 75 -7.62 4.66 2.12
CA LYS A 75 -7.27 6.05 2.51
C LYS A 75 -6.91 6.21 3.98
N VAL A 76 -6.33 5.18 4.60
CA VAL A 76 -5.92 5.22 6.01
C VAL A 76 -4.41 5.36 6.13
N GLY A 77 -3.95 6.10 7.15
CA GLY A 77 -2.53 6.28 7.45
C GLY A 77 -2.27 7.60 8.17
N PHE A 78 -1.33 7.59 9.12
CA PHE A 78 -0.99 8.78 9.91
C PHE A 78 0.15 9.59 9.28
N LEU A 79 1.04 8.92 8.54
CA LEU A 79 2.17 9.55 7.88
C LEU A 79 2.11 9.25 6.38
N GLU A 80 1.55 10.18 5.60
CA GLU A 80 1.61 10.14 4.15
C GLU A 80 2.93 10.76 3.65
N ARG A 81 3.02 10.92 2.34
CA ARG A 81 4.23 11.42 1.66
C ARG A 81 4.52 12.89 1.99
N PRO A 82 3.53 13.82 1.97
CA PRO A 82 3.81 15.22 2.28
C PRO A 82 4.36 15.42 3.69
N GLU A 83 3.79 14.75 4.71
CA GLU A 83 4.27 14.90 6.09
C GLU A 83 5.70 14.39 6.23
N ARG A 84 6.05 13.28 5.56
CA ARG A 84 7.42 12.74 5.57
C ARG A 84 8.44 13.71 4.99
N ILE A 85 8.13 14.32 3.84
CA ILE A 85 9.02 15.29 3.19
C ILE A 85 9.19 16.52 4.08
N VAL A 86 8.11 17.03 4.66
CA VAL A 86 8.15 18.17 5.60
C VAL A 86 9.00 17.84 6.82
N LEU A 87 8.85 16.66 7.42
CA LEU A 87 9.66 16.24 8.56
C LEU A 87 11.16 16.19 8.21
N VAL A 88 11.53 15.61 7.07
CA VAL A 88 12.93 15.58 6.61
C VAL A 88 13.46 17.01 6.41
N LEU A 89 12.69 17.89 5.79
CA LEU A 89 13.08 19.30 5.61
C LEU A 89 13.30 20.02 6.95
N LEU A 90 12.39 19.86 7.91
CA LEU A 90 12.53 20.44 9.25
C LEU A 90 13.74 19.86 9.99
N GLY A 91 13.96 18.54 9.89
CA GLY A 91 15.13 17.89 10.47
C GLY A 91 16.45 18.43 9.92
N ALA A 92 16.48 18.75 8.62
CA ALA A 92 17.63 19.36 7.96
C ALA A 92 17.83 20.82 8.40
N LEU A 93 16.77 21.62 8.42
CA LEU A 93 16.83 23.04 8.79
C LEU A 93 17.27 23.27 10.24
N PHE A 94 16.79 22.44 11.17
CA PHE A 94 17.12 22.57 12.59
C PHE A 94 18.31 21.72 13.03
N ASN A 95 18.96 21.01 12.09
CA ASN A 95 20.04 20.06 12.38
C ASN A 95 19.67 19.01 13.46
N ARG A 96 18.39 18.59 13.48
CA ARG A 96 17.81 17.64 14.45
C ARG A 96 17.36 16.37 13.72
N MET A 97 18.24 15.79 12.91
CA MET A 97 17.84 14.71 12.00
C MET A 97 17.61 13.37 12.70
N ALA A 98 18.35 13.05 13.77
CA ALA A 98 18.14 11.81 14.54
C ALA A 98 16.71 11.64 15.07
N PRO A 99 16.15 12.59 15.84
CA PRO A 99 14.78 12.45 16.36
C PRO A 99 13.75 12.42 15.22
N VAL A 100 13.97 13.19 14.15
CA VAL A 100 13.09 13.19 12.97
C VAL A 100 13.06 11.83 12.29
N LEU A 101 14.22 11.22 12.04
CA LEU A 101 14.30 9.91 11.41
C LEU A 101 13.65 8.82 12.28
N TRP A 102 13.79 8.90 13.61
CA TRP A 102 13.10 8.01 14.54
C TRP A 102 11.58 8.16 14.46
N VAL A 103 11.09 9.40 14.48
CA VAL A 103 9.66 9.69 14.34
C VAL A 103 9.13 9.14 13.02
N ILE A 104 9.84 9.35 11.91
CA ILE A 104 9.44 8.81 10.61
C ILE A 104 9.45 7.28 10.62
N ALA A 105 10.48 6.63 11.17
CA ALA A 105 10.58 5.17 11.21
C ALA A 105 9.41 4.54 11.99
N VAL A 106 9.11 5.08 13.18
CA VAL A 106 8.04 4.58 14.04
C VAL A 106 6.67 4.84 13.43
N LEU A 107 6.39 6.09 13.02
CA LEU A 107 5.08 6.44 12.45
C LEU A 107 4.82 5.73 11.11
N SER A 108 5.86 5.50 10.30
CA SER A 108 5.73 4.73 9.06
C SER A 108 5.38 3.28 9.35
N THR A 109 6.05 2.66 10.33
CA THR A 109 5.76 1.28 10.74
C THR A 109 4.34 1.14 11.27
N ILE A 110 3.90 2.06 12.12
CA ILE A 110 2.51 2.11 12.62
C ILE A 110 1.53 2.27 11.46
N THR A 111 1.84 3.11 10.48
CA THR A 111 0.99 3.31 9.29
C THR A 111 0.85 2.04 8.47
N VAL A 112 1.93 1.26 8.30
CA VAL A 112 1.90 -0.05 7.61
C VAL A 112 0.98 -1.02 8.36
N ILE A 113 1.13 -1.14 9.68
CA ILE A 113 0.30 -2.02 10.51
C ILE A 113 -1.17 -1.59 10.45
N HIS A 114 -1.46 -0.30 10.57
CA HIS A 114 -2.81 0.25 10.49
C HIS A 114 -3.47 -0.06 9.14
N ARG A 115 -2.73 0.08 8.03
CA ARG A 115 -3.21 -0.29 6.68
C ARG A 115 -3.50 -1.78 6.56
N MET A 116 -2.62 -2.64 7.07
CA MET A 116 -2.84 -4.09 7.04
C MET A 116 -4.09 -4.48 7.83
N TRP A 117 -4.26 -3.94 9.03
CA TRP A 117 -5.43 -4.22 9.88
C TRP A 117 -6.74 -3.72 9.26
N TYR A 118 -6.73 -2.50 8.72
CA TYR A 118 -7.88 -1.94 8.00
C TYR A 118 -8.25 -2.79 6.77
N THR A 119 -7.25 -3.20 5.98
CA THR A 119 -7.47 -4.06 4.80
C THR A 119 -8.05 -5.41 5.21
N TYR A 120 -7.55 -6.01 6.29
CA TYR A 120 -8.07 -7.27 6.82
C TYR A 120 -9.55 -7.17 7.23
N GLN A 121 -9.94 -6.08 7.90
CA GLN A 121 -11.35 -5.86 8.25
C GLN A 121 -12.25 -5.69 7.04
N GLN A 122 -11.78 -4.98 6.01
CA GLN A 122 -12.54 -4.74 4.79
C GLN A 122 -12.68 -5.99 3.91
N MET A 123 -11.72 -6.93 3.97
CA MET A 123 -11.79 -8.18 3.19
C MET A 123 -12.81 -9.18 3.76
N LYS A 124 -13.03 -9.24 5.08
CA LYS A 124 -14.01 -10.15 5.71
C LYS A 124 -15.40 -10.13 5.05
N PRO A 125 -16.07 -8.96 4.89
CA PRO A 125 -17.39 -8.91 4.28
C PRO A 125 -17.38 -9.24 2.77
N ILE A 126 -16.25 -9.04 2.07
CA ILE A 126 -16.12 -9.37 0.65
C ILE A 126 -16.09 -10.89 0.49
N THR A 127 -15.21 -11.56 1.24
CA THR A 127 -15.08 -13.02 1.21
C THR A 127 -16.38 -13.71 1.62
N GLU A 128 -17.10 -13.20 2.63
CA GLU A 128 -18.40 -13.75 3.03
C GLU A 128 -19.46 -13.66 1.92
N ARG A 129 -19.46 -12.58 1.11
CA ARG A 129 -20.37 -12.43 -0.03
C ARG A 129 -20.00 -13.38 -1.17
N GLU A 130 -18.71 -13.53 -1.46
CA GLU A 130 -18.22 -14.46 -2.48
C GLU A 130 -18.58 -15.91 -2.12
N LEU A 131 -18.37 -16.33 -0.88
CA LEU A 131 -18.73 -17.66 -0.39
C LEU A 131 -20.24 -17.92 -0.48
N LYS A 132 -21.09 -16.94 -0.09
CA LYS A 132 -22.55 -17.06 -0.23
C LYS A 132 -22.99 -17.16 -1.69
N THR A 133 -22.36 -16.40 -2.58
CA THR A 133 -22.66 -16.43 -4.02
C THR A 133 -22.28 -17.77 -4.63
N GLN A 134 -21.11 -18.30 -4.27
CA GLN A 134 -20.66 -19.63 -4.71
C GLN A 134 -21.55 -20.75 -4.16
N ALA A 135 -21.95 -20.69 -2.90
CA ALA A 135 -22.86 -21.66 -2.30
C ALA A 135 -24.24 -21.66 -2.99
N ALA A 136 -24.80 -20.48 -3.27
CA ALA A 136 -26.06 -20.35 -4.01
C ALA A 136 -25.96 -20.88 -5.44
N ALA A 137 -24.82 -20.62 -6.13
CA ALA A 137 -24.57 -21.17 -7.46
C ALA A 137 -24.45 -22.71 -7.44
N ALA A 138 -23.78 -23.28 -6.44
CA ALA A 138 -23.66 -24.73 -6.28
C ALA A 138 -25.00 -25.42 -6.02
N ASP A 139 -25.88 -24.81 -5.22
CA ASP A 139 -27.23 -25.34 -4.93
C ASP A 139 -28.10 -25.34 -6.20
N SER A 140 -28.03 -24.27 -7.01
CA SER A 140 -28.74 -24.19 -8.28
C SER A 140 -28.27 -25.21 -9.33
N GLN A 141 -26.99 -25.61 -9.31
CA GLN A 141 -26.45 -26.66 -10.20
C GLN A 141 -26.77 -28.08 -9.70
N GLY A 142 -26.96 -28.26 -8.39
CA GLY A 142 -27.37 -29.54 -7.80
C GLY A 142 -28.83 -29.90 -8.08
N ALA A 143 -29.71 -28.90 -8.16
CA ALA A 143 -31.14 -29.07 -8.47
C ALA A 143 -31.42 -29.49 -9.92
N ASP A 144 -30.49 -29.25 -10.85
CA ASP A 144 -30.64 -29.56 -12.28
C ASP A 144 -29.99 -30.90 -12.69
N ARG A 145 -29.55 -31.73 -11.72
CA ARG A 145 -29.19 -33.13 -12.01
C ARG A 145 -30.48 -33.90 -12.29
N PRO A 146 -30.73 -34.39 -13.52
CA PRO A 146 -31.89 -35.24 -13.77
C PRO A 146 -31.75 -36.48 -12.88
N ALA A 147 -32.76 -36.71 -12.04
CA ALA A 147 -32.90 -37.93 -11.25
C ALA A 147 -32.69 -39.12 -12.18
N LYS A 148 -31.51 -39.75 -12.08
CA LYS A 148 -31.18 -40.92 -12.89
C LYS A 148 -32.19 -41.99 -12.49
N LEU A 149 -33.08 -42.27 -13.42
CA LEU A 149 -34.15 -43.25 -13.38
C LEU A 149 -33.63 -44.56 -12.76
N ASP A 150 -33.98 -44.82 -11.51
CA ASP A 150 -33.84 -46.15 -10.88
C ASP A 150 -34.74 -47.11 -11.66
N ARG A 151 -34.19 -47.77 -12.69
CA ARG A 151 -34.85 -48.94 -13.27
C ARG A 151 -34.56 -50.14 -12.36
N PRO A 152 -35.59 -50.81 -11.84
CA PRO A 152 -35.37 -52.05 -11.10
C PRO A 152 -34.81 -53.10 -12.07
N LEU A 153 -33.72 -53.74 -11.63
CA LEU A 153 -33.18 -54.96 -12.24
C LEU A 153 -34.24 -56.06 -12.10
N THR A 154 -35.06 -56.24 -13.14
CA THR A 154 -35.91 -57.42 -13.27
C THR A 154 -35.18 -58.49 -14.07
N ALA A 155 -34.90 -59.59 -13.36
CA ALA A 155 -34.74 -61.00 -13.73
C ALA A 155 -34.01 -61.37 -15.04
#